data_AF-A0A931ZXH4-F1
#
_entry.id   AF-A0A931ZXH4-F1
#
_cell.length_a   1.000
_cell.length_b   1.000
_cell.length_c   1.000
_cell.angle_alpha   90.00
_cell.angle_beta   90.00
_cell.angle_gamma   90.00
#
_symmetry.space_group_name_H-M   'P 1'
#
loop_
_entity.id
_entity.type
_entity.pdbx_description
1 polymer ?
#
loop_
_entity_poly.entity_id
_entity_poly.type
_entity_poly.pdbx_seq_one_letter_code
_entity_poly.pdbx_strand_id
1 'polypeptide(L)'
;MAQVKRGEFWLINLDPSFGREIHKKRPALVISVNAIHQKTPHVIVIPASSQVPEIVGLEMVLVGEREDLHKKSVLLPLFIRSI
;
A
#
# COMPACT_ATOMS: atom_id res chain seq x y z
N MET A 1 12.66 -0.73 17.56
CA MET A 1 11.55 -0.21 16.73
C MET A 1 11.56 -0.98 15.43
N ALA A 2 10.42 -1.51 14.98
CA ALA A 2 10.35 -2.25 13.72
C ALA A 2 10.70 -1.30 12.57
N GLN A 3 11.74 -1.60 11.81
CA GLN A 3 12.17 -0.79 10.68
C GLN A 3 11.31 -1.18 9.48
N VAL A 4 10.55 -0.22 8.94
CA VAL A 4 9.78 -0.39 7.70
C VAL A 4 10.73 -0.75 6.56
N LYS A 5 10.46 -1.85 5.83
CA LYS A 5 11.28 -2.25 4.68
C LYS A 5 10.48 -2.29 3.38
N ARG A 6 11.19 -2.05 2.28
CA ARG A 6 10.64 -2.22 0.93
C ARG A 6 10.10 -3.64 0.73
N GLY A 7 8.90 -3.75 0.17
CA GLY A 7 8.27 -5.02 -0.15
C GLY A 7 7.37 -5.60 0.94
N GLU A 8 7.32 -4.95 2.12
CA GLU A 8 6.43 -5.32 3.23
C GLU A 8 5.07 -4.61 3.10
N PHE A 9 4.01 -5.30 3.53
CA PHE A 9 2.71 -4.68 3.76
C PHE A 9 2.59 -4.13 5.17
N TRP A 10 2.11 -2.90 5.28
CA TRP A 10 1.85 -2.22 6.55
C TRP A 10 0.41 -1.73 6.62
N LEU A 11 -0.23 -1.86 7.78
CA LEU A 11 -1.55 -1.27 8.03
C LEU A 11 -1.37 0.22 8.33
N ILE A 12 -1.83 1.08 7.42
CA ILE A 12 -1.68 2.54 7.52
C ILE A 12 -3.04 3.22 7.56
N ASN A 13 -3.11 4.42 8.14
CA ASN A 13 -4.30 5.27 8.09
C ASN A 13 -4.18 6.27 6.94
N LEU A 14 -5.11 6.21 5.98
CA LEU A 14 -5.11 7.10 4.80
C LEU A 14 -6.06 8.31 4.98
N ASP A 15 -6.76 8.39 6.11
CA ASP A 15 -7.60 9.54 6.44
C ASP A 15 -6.75 10.69 7.03
N PRO A 16 -7.06 11.96 6.71
CA PRO A 16 -8.10 12.40 5.78
C PRO A 16 -7.69 12.19 4.31
N SER A 17 -8.69 11.97 3.48
CA SER A 17 -8.57 11.87 2.02
C SER A 17 -9.44 12.93 1.36
N PHE A 18 -9.00 13.53 0.26
CA PHE A 18 -9.77 14.53 -0.48
C PHE A 18 -10.28 14.01 -1.83
N GLY A 19 -11.54 14.30 -2.15
CA GLY A 19 -12.13 13.98 -3.45
C GLY A 19 -12.16 12.48 -3.74
N ARG A 20 -11.35 12.05 -4.73
CA ARG A 20 -11.27 10.65 -5.17
C ARG A 20 -10.09 9.88 -4.57
N GLU A 21 -9.34 10.50 -3.65
CA GLU A 21 -8.29 9.81 -2.93
C GLU A 21 -8.84 8.61 -2.15
N ILE A 22 -7.99 7.59 -2.01
CA ILE A 22 -8.33 6.43 -1.21
C ILE A 22 -8.21 6.73 0.28
N HIS A 23 -9.05 6.07 1.07
CA HIS A 23 -9.32 6.45 2.46
C HIS A 23 -9.43 5.21 3.37
N LYS A 24 -9.65 5.42 4.67
CA LYS A 24 -9.66 4.39 5.74
C LYS A 24 -8.28 3.84 6.09
N LYS A 25 -8.24 3.06 7.17
CA LYS A 25 -7.11 2.20 7.50
C LYS A 25 -7.07 0.98 6.58
N ARG A 26 -5.99 0.81 5.84
CA ARG A 26 -5.83 -0.30 4.86
C ARG A 26 -4.37 -0.77 4.81
N PRO A 27 -4.12 -2.04 4.43
CA PRO A 27 -2.78 -2.47 4.09
C PRO A 27 -2.23 -1.66 2.91
N ALA A 28 -0.94 -1.35 2.94
CA ALA A 28 -0.24 -0.71 1.84
C ALA A 28 1.16 -1.31 1.69
N LEU A 29 1.57 -1.52 0.44
CA LEU A 29 2.88 -2.04 0.09
C LEU A 29 3.91 -0.92 0.14
N VAL A 30 4.99 -1.11 0.88
CA VAL A 30 6.11 -0.17 0.90
C VAL A 30 6.95 -0.32 -0.37
N ILE A 31 7.11 0.76 -1.13
CA ILE A 31 7.90 0.76 -2.37
C ILE A 31 9.20 1.57 -2.26
N SER A 32 9.30 2.50 -1.31
CA SER A 32 10.53 3.25 -1.02
C SER A 32 11.63 2.34 -0.46
N VAL A 33 12.87 2.64 -0.82
CA VAL A 33 14.05 1.90 -0.34
C VAL A 33 14.41 2.29 1.09
N ASN A 34 15.00 1.36 1.84
CA ASN A 34 15.37 1.57 3.25
C ASN A 34 16.30 2.78 3.48
N ALA A 35 17.09 3.17 2.49
CA ALA A 35 17.95 4.35 2.55
C ALA A 35 17.15 5.67 2.67
N ILE A 36 15.92 5.71 2.12
CA ILE A 36 15.01 6.86 2.29
C ILE A 36 14.55 6.92 3.75
N HIS A 37 14.14 5.79 4.33
CA HIS A 37 13.62 5.73 5.71
C HIS A 37 14.67 6.12 6.77
N GLN A 38 15.97 6.00 6.45
CA GLN A 38 17.06 6.40 7.34
C GLN A 38 17.34 7.91 7.29
N LYS A 39 16.98 8.57 6.19
CA LYS A 39 17.32 9.98 5.92
C LYS A 39 16.12 10.91 5.99
N THR A 40 14.91 10.37 5.86
CA THR A 40 13.66 11.14 5.88
C THR A 40 12.65 10.42 6.77
N PRO A 41 11.67 11.16 7.31
CA PRO A 41 10.54 10.56 8.02
C PRO A 41 9.53 9.91 7.07
N HIS A 42 9.77 9.93 5.75
CA HIS A 42 8.78 9.57 4.75
C HIS A 42 8.88 8.12 4.30
N VAL A 43 7.72 7.53 4.01
CA VAL A 43 7.60 6.21 3.38
C VAL A 43 6.67 6.32 2.17
N ILE A 44 7.08 5.78 1.03
CA ILE A 44 6.27 5.76 -0.18
C ILE A 44 5.60 4.39 -0.27
N VAL A 45 4.28 4.40 -0.42
CA VAL A 45 3.44 3.20 -0.36
C VAL A 45 2.42 3.13 -1.50
N ILE A 46 2.03 1.91 -1.87
CA ILE A 46 0.86 1.62 -2.72
C ILE A 46 -0.25 0.99 -1.88
N PRO A 47 -1.41 1.64 -1.72
CA PRO A 47 -2.55 1.06 -0.99
C PRO A 47 -3.08 -0.22 -1.65
N ALA A 48 -3.55 -1.16 -0.82
CA ALA A 48 -4.13 -2.42 -1.25
C ALA A 48 -5.62 -2.52 -0.91
N SER A 49 -6.39 -3.20 -1.76
CA SER A 49 -7.81 -3.49 -1.58
C SER A 49 -8.08 -5.00 -1.66
N SER A 50 -8.84 -5.53 -0.71
CA SER A 50 -9.33 -6.92 -0.78
C SER A 50 -10.52 -7.09 -1.73
N GLN A 51 -11.06 -6.00 -2.27
CA GLN A 51 -12.09 -6.03 -3.31
C GLN A 51 -11.41 -6.27 -4.65
N VAL A 52 -11.22 -7.55 -4.97
CA VAL A 52 -10.65 -7.98 -6.24
C VAL A 52 -11.80 -8.14 -7.25
N PRO A 53 -11.82 -7.36 -8.35
CA PRO A 53 -12.82 -7.53 -9.41
C PRO A 53 -12.62 -8.85 -10.14
N GLU A 54 -13.68 -9.36 -10.79
CA GLU A 54 -13.61 -10.58 -11.61
C GLU A 54 -12.61 -10.42 -12.76
N ILE A 55 -12.62 -9.25 -13.41
CA ILE A 55 -11.64 -8.85 -14.42
C ILE A 55 -10.77 -7.76 -13.81
N VAL A 56 -9.48 -8.04 -13.67
CA VAL A 56 -8.50 -7.09 -13.13
C VAL A 56 -8.12 -6.09 -14.21
N GLY A 57 -8.34 -4.80 -13.94
CA GLY A 57 -7.98 -3.70 -14.84
C GLY A 57 -6.46 -3.53 -14.98
N LEU A 58 -6.03 -2.87 -16.07
CA LEU A 58 -4.61 -2.62 -16.36
C LEU A 58 -3.92 -1.72 -15.32
N GLU A 59 -4.71 -0.94 -14.60
CA GLU A 59 -4.27 -0.03 -13.54
C GLU A 59 -4.06 -0.73 -12.19
N MET A 60 -4.43 -2.00 -12.07
CA MET A 60 -4.35 -2.77 -10.82
C MET A 60 -3.30 -3.87 -10.92
N VAL A 61 -2.67 -4.17 -9.79
CA VAL A 61 -1.73 -5.30 -9.70
C VAL A 61 -2.28 -6.32 -8.72
N LEU A 62 -2.54 -7.53 -9.21
CA LEU A 62 -3.01 -8.64 -8.39
C LEU A 62 -1.91 -9.11 -7.45
N VAL A 63 -2.24 -9.24 -6.17
CA VAL A 63 -1.35 -9.80 -5.15
C VAL A 63 -2.05 -10.97 -4.47
N GLY A 64 -1.37 -12.11 -4.47
CA GLY A 64 -1.82 -13.30 -3.76
C GLY A 64 -1.82 -13.12 -2.24
N GLU A 65 -2.21 -14.17 -1.54
CA GLU A 65 -2.09 -14.21 -0.08
C GLU A 65 -0.62 -14.28 0.33
N ARG A 66 -0.28 -13.56 1.40
CA ARG A 66 1.06 -13.52 1.99
C ARG A 66 0.94 -13.51 3.51
N GLU A 67 2.04 -13.79 4.20
CA GLU A 67 2.08 -13.73 5.67
C GLU A 67 1.71 -12.33 6.19
N ASP A 68 2.22 -11.29 5.52
CA ASP A 68 1.95 -9.88 5.80
C ASP A 68 0.62 -9.36 5.17
N LEU A 69 -0.12 -10.23 4.48
CA LEU A 69 -1.37 -9.91 3.78
C LEU A 69 -2.32 -11.11 3.73
N HIS A 70 -3.16 -11.25 4.76
CA HIS A 70 -4.04 -12.40 5.01
C HIS A 70 -5.19 -12.61 4.02
N LYS A 71 -5.29 -11.81 2.94
CA LYS A 71 -6.31 -11.96 1.90
C LYS A 71 -5.71 -11.60 0.55
N LYS A 72 -6.06 -12.38 -0.48
CA LYS A 72 -5.85 -11.98 -1.87
C LYS A 72 -6.39 -10.57 -2.08
N SER A 73 -5.56 -9.71 -2.66
CA SER A 73 -5.84 -8.28 -2.78
C SER A 73 -5.33 -7.76 -4.13
N VAL A 74 -5.75 -6.55 -4.48
CA VAL A 74 -5.17 -5.76 -5.57
C VAL A 74 -4.46 -4.55 -5.00
N LEU A 75 -3.30 -4.24 -5.54
CA LEU A 75 -2.66 -2.94 -5.34
C LEU A 75 -3.30 -1.92 -6.27
N LEU A 76 -3.36 -0.68 -5.81
CA LEU A 76 -3.94 0.42 -6.56
C LEU A 76 -2.87 1.51 -6.83
N PRO A 77 -1.96 1.27 -7.81
CA PRO A 77 -0.88 2.20 -8.18
C PRO A 77 -1.28 3.66 -8.40
N LEU A 78 -2.51 3.93 -8.86
CA LEU A 78 -2.99 5.29 -9.07
C LEU A 78 -3.15 6.09 -7.77
N PHE A 79 -3.11 5.44 -6.61
CA PHE A 79 -3.21 6.07 -5.28
C PHE A 79 -1.91 5.96 -4.47
N ILE A 80 -0.75 5.90 -5.14
CA ILE A 80 0.54 6.01 -4.46
C ILE A 80 0.56 7.24 -3.57
N ARG A 81 1.06 7.08 -2.34
CA ARG A 81 1.21 8.18 -1.40
C ARG A 81 2.59 8.14 -0.74
N SER A 82 3.11 9.32 -0.47
CA SER A 82 4.12 9.51 0.57
C SER A 82 3.36 9.77 1.88
N ILE A 83 3.71 9.01 2.91
CA ILE A 83 3.27 9.22 4.30
C ILE A 83 4.44 9.68 5.15
#